data_AF-A0A9E2Q458-F1
#
_entry.id   AF-A0A9E2Q458-F1
#
_cell.length_a   1.000
_cell.length_b   1.000
_cell.length_c   1.000
_cell.angle_alpha   90.00
_cell.angle_beta   90.00
_cell.angle_gamma   90.00
#
_symmetry.space_group_name_H-M   'P 1'
#
loop_
_entity.id
_entity.type
_entity.pdbx_description
1 polymer ?
#
loop_
_entity_poly.entity_id
_entity_poly.type
_entity_poly.pdbx_seq_one_letter_code
_entity_poly.pdbx_strand_id
1 'polypeptide(L)' 'ATAQIARLGEPLQVDTELLARLAEAGVLPGAVVAVERVDALVSLAAPGSALVLDLPEEIARHVFVRAAAPQ' A
#
# COMPACT_ATOMS: atom_id res chain seq x y z
N ALA A 1 -1.53 6.55 9.56
CA ALA A 1 -1.86 5.35 10.39
C ALA A 1 -1.05 4.16 9.88
N THR A 2 -0.76 3.14 10.69
CA THR A 2 -0.07 1.91 10.21
C THR A 2 -1.06 0.79 9.96
N ALA A 3 -0.81 -0.01 8.93
CA ALA A 3 -1.65 -1.16 8.59
C ALA A 3 -0.80 -2.26 7.94
N GLN A 4 -1.19 -3.52 8.12
CA GLN A 4 -0.52 -4.65 7.46
C GLN A 4 -1.21 -4.96 6.13
N ILE A 5 -0.47 -5.01 5.03
CA ILE A 5 -1.03 -5.43 3.74
C ILE A 5 -1.46 -6.90 3.85
N ALA A 6 -2.75 -7.16 3.66
CA ALA A 6 -3.30 -8.52 3.68
C ALA A 6 -3.27 -9.16 2.30
N ARG A 7 -3.69 -8.41 1.27
CA ARG A 7 -3.69 -8.84 -0.13
C ARG A 7 -3.89 -7.65 -1.07
N LEU A 8 -3.50 -7.84 -2.33
CA LEU A 8 -3.79 -6.92 -3.42
C LEU A 8 -4.93 -7.54 -4.25
N GLY A 9 -6.00 -6.81 -4.53
CA GLY A 9 -7.15 -7.30 -5.31
C GLY A 9 -7.02 -7.01 -6.81
N GLU A 10 -7.89 -7.56 -7.64
CA GLU A 10 -8.00 -7.16 -9.06
C GLU A 10 -8.55 -5.72 -9.16
N PRO A 11 -8.11 -4.89 -10.13
CA PRO A 11 -7.21 -5.21 -11.26
C PRO A 11 -5.70 -5.10 -10.94
N LEU A 12 -5.33 -4.69 -9.73
CA LEU A 12 -3.93 -4.46 -9.35
C LEU A 12 -3.03 -5.69 -9.57
N GLN A 13 -3.59 -6.89 -9.45
CA GLN A 13 -2.87 -8.16 -9.64
C GLN A 13 -2.38 -8.40 -11.07
N VAL A 14 -2.99 -7.78 -12.09
CA VAL A 14 -2.57 -7.93 -13.49
C VAL A 14 -1.64 -6.80 -13.95
N ASP A 15 -1.51 -5.74 -13.15
CA ASP A 15 -0.68 -4.59 -13.45
C ASP A 15 0.74 -4.80 -12.91
N THR A 16 1.59 -5.43 -13.73
CA THR A 16 2.97 -5.77 -13.35
C THR A 16 3.84 -4.54 -13.06
N GLU A 17 3.60 -3.42 -13.74
CA GLU A 17 4.33 -2.18 -13.51
C GLU A 17 4.01 -1.61 -12.11
N LEU A 18 2.73 -1.59 -11.75
CA LEU A 18 2.30 -1.11 -10.46
C LEU A 18 2.72 -2.05 -9.32
N LEU A 19 2.68 -3.36 -9.54
CA LEU A 19 3.21 -4.35 -8.59
C LEU A 19 4.71 -4.16 -8.33
N ALA A 20 5.50 -3.83 -9.37
CA ALA A 20 6.92 -3.52 -9.21
C ALA A 20 7.12 -2.28 -8.33
N ARG A 21 6.39 -1.19 -8.59
CA ARG A 21 6.47 0.04 -7.78
C ARG A 21 6.06 -0.18 -6.33
N LEU A 22 5.04 -0.99 -6.09
CA LEU A 22 4.64 -1.42 -4.74
C LEU A 22 5.77 -2.17 -4.04
N ALA A 23 6.41 -3.11 -4.73
CA ALA A 23 7.55 -3.86 -4.19
C ALA A 23 8.74 -2.94 -3.85
N GLU A 24 9.06 -1.97 -4.73
CA GLU A 24 10.12 -0.98 -4.48
C GLU A 24 9.83 -0.10 -3.26
N ALA A 25 8.57 0.27 -3.03
CA ALA A 25 8.13 1.00 -1.84
C ALA A 25 8.01 0.13 -0.57
N GLY A 26 8.30 -1.19 -0.67
CA GLY A 26 8.17 -2.16 0.42
C GLY A 26 6.72 -2.54 0.75
N VAL A 27 5.78 -2.21 -0.13
CA VAL A 27 4.34 -2.46 0.03
C VAL A 27 3.99 -3.82 -0.54
N LEU A 28 4.34 -4.87 0.21
CA LEU A 28 4.11 -6.28 -0.16
C LEU A 28 3.08 -6.93 0.76
N PRO A 29 2.36 -7.98 0.31
CA PRO A 29 1.52 -8.78 1.20
C PRO A 29 2.30 -9.28 2.42
N GLY A 30 1.77 -8.99 3.62
CA GLY A 30 2.39 -9.28 4.91
C GLY A 30 3.21 -8.12 5.49
N ALA A 31 3.59 -7.11 4.69
CA ALA A 31 4.33 -5.95 5.16
C ALA A 31 3.44 -5.00 5.96
N VAL A 32 3.99 -4.42 7.03
CA VAL A 32 3.36 -3.30 7.74
C VAL A 32 3.78 -2.01 7.03
N VAL A 33 2.83 -1.16 6.69
CA VAL A 33 3.08 0.11 5.99
C VAL A 33 2.40 1.26 6.72
N ALA A 34 3.00 2.44 6.63
CA ALA A 34 2.33 3.70 6.93
C ALA A 34 1.41 4.05 5.76
N VAL A 35 0.18 4.43 6.11
CA VAL A 35 -0.88 4.86 5.22
C VAL A 35 -1.27 6.27 5.59
N GLU A 36 -1.19 7.17 4.62
CA GLU A 36 -1.66 8.54 4.71
C GLU A 36 -2.68 8.79 3.59
N ARG A 37 -3.74 9.53 3.89
CA ARG A 37 -4.76 9.89 2.89
C ARG A 37 -4.79 11.41 2.79
N VAL A 38 -4.57 11.92 1.59
CA VAL A 38 -4.55 13.35 1.29
C VAL A 38 -5.44 13.57 0.08
N ASP A 39 -6.60 14.20 0.30
CA ASP A 39 -7.59 14.44 -0.75
C ASP A 39 -7.99 13.14 -1.48
N ALA A 40 -7.80 13.04 -2.81
CA ALA A 40 -8.06 11.86 -3.62
C ALA A 40 -6.88 10.87 -3.73
N LEU A 41 -5.81 11.06 -2.95
CA LEU A 41 -4.60 10.25 -2.96
C LEU A 41 -4.40 9.50 -1.64
N VAL A 42 -3.86 8.28 -1.76
CA VAL A 42 -3.46 7.44 -0.65
C VAL A 42 -1.98 7.13 -0.79
N SER A 43 -1.18 7.67 0.12
CA SER A 43 0.26 7.46 0.19
C SER A 43 0.57 6.24 1.05
N LEU A 44 1.38 5.32 0.53
CA LEU A 44 1.82 4.10 1.20
C LEU A 44 3.34 4.09 1.30
N ALA A 45 3.87 3.83 2.49
CA ALA A 45 5.31 3.70 2.71
C ALA A 45 5.62 2.62 3.74
N ALA A 46 6.50 1.68 3.42
CA ALA A 46 6.99 0.74 4.42
C ALA A 46 7.93 1.44 5.41
N PRO A 47 7.93 1.06 6.70
CA PRO A 47 8.87 1.57 7.69
C PRO A 47 10.30 1.27 7.25
N GLY A 48 11.12 2.32 7.11
CA GLY A 48 12.48 2.21 6.60
C GLY A 48 12.62 2.27 5.08
N SER A 49 11.51 2.36 4.33
CA SER A 49 11.54 2.68 2.91
C SER A 49 11.81 4.16 2.69
N ALA A 50 12.73 4.48 1.77
CA ALA A 50 12.94 5.85 1.30
C ALA A 50 11.91 6.28 0.24
N LEU A 51 11.07 5.34 -0.20
CA LEU A 51 10.10 5.54 -1.27
C LEU A 51 8.69 5.56 -0.67
N VAL A 52 7.98 6.63 -1.00
CA VAL A 52 6.54 6.80 -0.74
C VAL A 52 5.83 6.58 -2.06
N LEU A 53 4.83 5.69 -2.06
CA LEU A 53 4.01 5.41 -3.22
C LEU A 53 2.65 6.09 -3.08
N ASP A 54 2.37 7.04 -3.95
CA ASP A 54 1.07 7.70 -4.03
C ASP A 54 0.16 6.96 -5.00
N LEU A 55 -0.97 6.48 -4.48
CA LEU A 55 -2.00 5.80 -5.25
C LEU A 55 -3.27 6.65 -5.30
N PRO A 56 -3.92 6.76 -6.47
CA PRO A 56 -5.28 7.28 -6.52
C PRO A 56 -6.22 6.44 -5.65
N GLU A 57 -7.23 7.04 -5.04
CA GLU A 57 -8.22 6.32 -4.22
C GLU A 57 -8.85 5.13 -4.97
N GLU A 58 -9.07 5.29 -6.27
CA GLU A 58 -9.62 4.26 -7.16
C GLU A 58 -8.75 3.00 -7.23
N ILE A 59 -7.45 3.13 -7.03
CA ILE A 59 -6.49 2.03 -7.01
C ILE A 59 -6.28 1.54 -5.57
N ALA A 60 -6.16 2.48 -4.62
CA ALA A 60 -5.93 2.18 -3.22
C ALA A 60 -7.06 1.34 -2.59
N ARG A 61 -8.30 1.47 -3.06
CA ARG A 61 -9.44 0.62 -2.62
C ARG A 61 -9.24 -0.88 -2.91
N HIS A 62 -8.32 -1.24 -3.81
CA HIS A 62 -7.96 -2.62 -4.13
C HIS A 62 -6.80 -3.15 -3.26
N VAL A 63 -6.21 -2.31 -2.40
CA VAL A 63 -5.19 -2.70 -1.43
C VAL A 63 -5.87 -3.03 -0.10
N PHE A 64 -6.00 -4.32 0.19
CA PHE A 64 -6.63 -4.78 1.42
C PHE A 64 -5.61 -4.82 2.54
N VAL A 65 -5.94 -4.16 3.65
CA VAL A 65 -5.09 -4.10 4.83
C VAL A 65 -5.80 -4.66 6.06
N ARG A 66 -5.03 -5.15 7.01
CA ARG A 66 -5.46 -5.45 8.38
C ARG A 66 -5.01 -4.32 9.28
N ALA A 67 -5.84 -3.97 10.25
CA ALA A 67 -5.42 -3.07 11.31
C ALA A 67 -4.17 -3.65 11.97
N ALA A 68 -3.08 -2.89 11.97
CA ALA A 68 -1.95 -3.22 12.82
C ALA A 68 -2.46 -3.08 14.26
N ALA A 69 -2.36 -4.12 15.08
CA ALA A 69 -2.77 -4.04 16.46
C ALA A 69 -2.05 -2.85 17.13
N PRO A 70 -2.73 -2.03 17.95
CA PRO A 70 -2.03 -1.09 18.81
C PRO A 70 -1.13 -1.93 19.72
N GLN A 71 0.19 -1.71 19.64
CA GLN A 71 1.15 -2.22 20.63
C GLN A 71 1.02 -1.41 21.91
#